data_AF-A0A2N2S1X9-F1
#
_entry.id   AF-A0A2N2S1X9-F1
#
_cell.length_a   1.000
_cell.length_b   1.000
_cell.length_c   1.000
_cell.angle_alpha   90.00
_cell.angle_beta   90.00
_cell.angle_gamma   90.00
#
_symmetry.space_group_name_H-M   'P 1'
#
loop_
_entity.id
_entity.type
_entity.pdbx_description
1 polymer ?
#
loop_
_entity_poly.entity_id
_entity_poly.type
_entity_poly.pdbx_seq_one_letter_code
_entity_poly.pdbx_strand_id
1 'polypeptide(L)'
;MSKNWNHDRAAEHIDKKLADVKDVIIKDYSRDMSLELIPTNVAYRVDGVHLYADILNLDDMLNITDIEGVECHKRTLRFLDQHYRAVKRILDRVDARRVDFHSQRLHSLFTKPYNSETNAETKRVQRAVASAQLIIDVLAETGDDDEHIPAAKVRIGIDTGRALAVNNGRNGYREPLFLGDPANHAAKLASNNNAKGIYLTNAARKVIGLPEKESPEKSVLSADEINGCQEVAKLDVTVDEIVKEWRDDLEKNPIGSYQLTRQTPPLCEMDISALTPANSKRQEMISLYADIDGFTAYVANHIDDNAEDVVRTLHVLRAELERVVTSDFKGRRVRFIGDCVHGLSCDGTAHTTDEETSVSESTRLAGALRSSFNLAIERLHAEGHETGDLGLAIGFDLGPISVTRLGKKGDRIRCAIGRKVLESENRQCGCSGTETAIGQAAYDAGSDAVKNLFGKMRKVANMDYVEATEALADKGDESAKQARADAYAGSPAIIRADHREVRPHANAKTADH
;
A
#
# COMPACT_ATOMS: atom_id res chain seq x y z
N MET A 1 -19.79 -5.44 -17.00
CA MET A 1 -20.27 -4.82 -15.73
C MET A 1 -19.94 -3.35 -15.80
N SER A 2 -20.81 -2.45 -15.33
CA SER A 2 -20.54 -1.01 -15.42
C SER A 2 -19.35 -0.61 -14.54
N LYS A 3 -18.41 0.14 -15.12
CA LYS A 3 -17.29 0.78 -14.46
C LYS A 3 -17.33 2.26 -14.79
N ASN A 4 -17.75 3.10 -13.85
CA ASN A 4 -17.96 4.52 -14.12
C ASN A 4 -17.88 5.32 -12.82
N TRP A 5 -17.22 6.47 -12.85
CA TRP A 5 -17.26 7.44 -11.78
C TRP A 5 -18.41 8.44 -11.99
N ASN A 6 -18.98 8.95 -10.91
CA ASN A 6 -20.03 9.96 -10.96
C ASN A 6 -19.85 10.94 -9.81
N HIS A 7 -19.86 12.22 -10.14
CA HIS A 7 -19.66 13.31 -9.20
C HIS A 7 -20.66 13.28 -8.04
N ASP A 8 -21.96 13.16 -8.31
CA ASP A 8 -22.98 13.24 -7.27
C ASP A 8 -22.92 12.06 -6.30
N ARG A 9 -22.64 10.86 -6.81
CA ARG A 9 -22.41 9.67 -5.98
C ARG A 9 -21.17 9.81 -5.10
N ALA A 10 -20.09 10.39 -5.63
CA ALA A 10 -18.88 10.67 -4.85
C ALA A 10 -19.17 11.72 -3.77
N ALA A 11 -19.82 12.84 -4.14
CA ALA A 11 -20.22 13.89 -3.21
C ALA A 11 -21.09 13.37 -2.07
N GLU A 12 -22.15 12.60 -2.37
CA GLU A 12 -23.04 12.02 -1.36
C GLU A 12 -22.27 11.11 -0.38
N HIS A 13 -21.34 10.30 -0.89
CA HIS A 13 -20.54 9.44 -0.03
C HIS A 13 -19.53 10.23 0.81
N ILE A 14 -18.87 11.24 0.24
CA ILE A 14 -17.94 12.13 0.95
C ILE A 14 -18.67 12.86 2.08
N ASP A 15 -19.83 13.47 1.81
CA ASP A 15 -20.66 14.17 2.80
C ASP A 15 -21.08 13.22 3.94
N LYS A 16 -21.44 11.96 3.60
CA LYS A 16 -21.73 10.93 4.59
C LYS A 16 -20.51 10.60 5.46
N LYS A 17 -19.31 10.53 4.86
CA LYS A 17 -18.07 10.24 5.60
C LYS A 17 -17.64 11.39 6.48
N LEU A 18 -17.87 12.64 6.07
CA LEU A 18 -17.69 13.82 6.91
C LEU A 18 -18.59 13.74 8.16
N ALA A 19 -19.85 13.34 7.99
CA ALA A 19 -20.77 13.18 9.12
C ALA A 19 -20.31 12.11 10.12
N ASP A 20 -19.69 11.01 9.66
CA ASP A 20 -19.15 9.93 10.52
C ASP A 20 -18.01 10.43 11.45
N VAL A 21 -17.34 11.54 11.10
CA VAL A 21 -16.19 12.12 11.82
C VAL A 21 -16.41 13.57 12.23
N LYS A 22 -17.68 13.98 12.40
CA LYS A 22 -18.03 15.30 12.91
C LYS A 22 -17.35 15.57 14.26
N ASP A 23 -17.49 14.61 15.18
CA ASP A 23 -16.90 14.67 16.52
C ASP A 23 -15.73 13.68 16.62
N VAL A 24 -14.50 14.18 16.61
CA VAL A 24 -13.27 13.37 16.76
C VAL A 24 -12.75 13.46 18.20
N ILE A 25 -12.29 12.33 18.73
CA ILE A 25 -11.69 12.24 20.07
C ILE A 25 -10.22 11.81 19.93
N ILE A 26 -9.31 12.68 20.35
CA ILE A 26 -7.88 12.38 20.44
C ILE A 26 -7.52 11.99 21.88
N LYS A 27 -6.76 10.90 22.03
CA LYS A 27 -6.31 10.37 23.33
C LYS A 27 -4.80 10.20 23.34
N ASP A 28 -4.16 10.39 24.48
CA ASP A 28 -2.74 10.02 24.64
C ASP A 28 -2.64 8.58 25.11
N TYR A 29 -1.94 7.74 24.35
CA TYR A 29 -1.82 6.31 24.63
C TYR A 29 -1.03 6.05 25.90
N SER A 30 -1.61 5.25 26.80
CA SER A 30 -1.01 4.88 28.08
C SER A 30 -1.26 3.40 28.41
N ARG A 31 -0.74 2.95 29.56
CA ARG A 31 -0.60 1.53 29.92
C ARG A 31 -1.88 0.70 29.80
N ASP A 32 -3.01 1.25 30.21
CA ASP A 32 -4.27 0.52 30.34
C ASP A 32 -5.20 0.71 29.13
N MET A 33 -4.67 1.28 28.03
CA MET A 33 -5.41 1.51 26.80
C MET A 33 -5.17 0.39 25.77
N SER A 34 -6.09 0.27 24.83
CA SER A 34 -5.99 -0.67 23.70
C SER A 34 -5.92 0.07 22.38
N LEU A 35 -5.04 -0.40 21.49
CA LEU A 35 -4.97 0.02 20.09
C LEU A 35 -5.72 -0.95 19.17
N GLU A 36 -6.45 -1.93 19.73
CA GLU A 36 -7.37 -2.78 18.97
C GLU A 36 -8.73 -2.10 18.84
N LEU A 37 -9.41 -2.30 17.71
CA LEU A 37 -10.78 -1.86 17.46
C LEU A 37 -10.98 -0.35 17.68
N ILE A 38 -10.01 0.47 17.26
CA ILE A 38 -10.10 1.93 17.37
C ILE A 38 -11.32 2.43 16.57
N PRO A 39 -12.31 3.07 17.22
CA PRO A 39 -13.47 3.60 16.51
C PRO A 39 -13.08 4.61 15.43
N THR A 40 -13.91 4.75 14.40
CA THR A 40 -13.68 5.65 13.26
C THR A 40 -13.33 7.08 13.68
N ASN A 41 -13.99 7.59 14.71
CA ASN A 41 -13.84 8.96 15.18
C ASN A 41 -12.89 9.09 16.39
N VAL A 42 -12.04 8.09 16.65
CA VAL A 42 -11.07 8.11 17.75
C VAL A 42 -9.68 7.90 17.18
N ALA A 43 -8.70 8.62 17.72
CA ALA A 43 -7.30 8.35 17.47
C ALA A 43 -6.47 8.43 18.75
N TYR A 44 -5.31 7.79 18.73
CA TYR A 44 -4.37 7.83 19.85
C TYR A 44 -3.06 8.48 19.41
N ARG A 45 -2.57 9.48 20.14
CA ARG A 45 -1.17 9.90 20.07
C ARG A 45 -0.33 8.83 20.76
N VAL A 46 0.58 8.23 20.02
CA VAL A 46 1.44 7.13 20.47
C VAL A 46 2.88 7.59 20.35
N ASP A 47 3.56 7.68 21.50
CA ASP A 47 5.01 7.79 21.54
C ASP A 47 5.59 6.37 21.50
N GLY A 48 6.33 6.07 20.44
CA GLY A 48 6.84 4.73 20.21
C GLY A 48 8.02 4.69 19.25
N VAL A 49 8.67 3.53 19.25
CA VAL A 49 9.79 3.24 18.34
C VAL A 49 9.28 2.34 17.23
N HIS A 50 9.45 2.81 16.00
CA HIS A 50 9.03 2.14 14.79
C HIS A 50 10.25 1.45 14.16
N LEU A 51 10.08 0.17 13.84
CA LEU A 51 11.09 -0.63 13.17
C LEU A 51 10.52 -1.15 11.86
N TYR A 52 11.23 -0.90 10.77
CA TYR A 52 10.96 -1.51 9.47
C TYR A 52 12.10 -2.46 9.11
N ALA A 53 11.76 -3.73 8.89
CA ALA A 53 12.68 -4.74 8.37
C ALA A 53 12.36 -5.01 6.90
N ASP A 54 13.29 -4.64 6.02
CA ASP A 54 13.21 -4.87 4.57
C ASP A 54 13.98 -6.15 4.19
N ILE A 55 13.27 -7.09 3.57
CA ILE A 55 13.85 -8.32 3.01
C ILE A 55 14.30 -8.03 1.58
N LEU A 56 15.58 -7.66 1.43
CA LEU A 56 16.16 -7.13 0.21
C LEU A 56 16.12 -8.10 -0.97
N ASN A 57 16.18 -9.41 -0.71
CA ASN A 57 16.19 -10.44 -1.75
C ASN A 57 14.79 -10.91 -2.19
N LEU A 58 13.72 -10.15 -1.90
CA LEU A 58 12.43 -10.39 -2.56
C LEU A 58 12.52 -10.19 -4.08
N ASP A 59 13.23 -9.16 -4.54
CA ASP A 59 13.39 -8.90 -5.96
C ASP A 59 14.20 -10.03 -6.63
N ASP A 60 15.24 -10.55 -5.97
CA ASP A 60 15.97 -11.74 -6.40
C ASP A 60 15.00 -12.94 -6.58
N MET A 61 14.10 -13.18 -5.62
CA MET A 61 13.11 -14.27 -5.68
C MET A 61 12.12 -14.11 -6.84
N LEU A 62 11.70 -12.88 -7.13
CA LEU A 62 10.81 -12.57 -8.25
C LEU A 62 11.53 -12.65 -9.60
N ASN A 63 12.86 -12.60 -9.63
CA ASN A 63 13.70 -12.59 -10.84
C ASN A 63 14.60 -13.82 -10.98
N ILE A 64 14.27 -14.95 -10.33
CA ILE A 64 15.01 -16.22 -10.51
C ILE A 64 15.07 -16.66 -11.98
N THR A 65 13.99 -16.40 -12.74
CA THR A 65 13.90 -16.69 -14.18
C THR A 65 13.43 -15.46 -14.93
N ASP A 66 13.77 -15.33 -16.23
CA ASP A 66 13.29 -14.21 -17.06
C ASP A 66 11.76 -14.11 -17.06
N ILE A 67 11.08 -15.25 -17.11
CA ILE A 67 9.62 -15.35 -17.08
C ILE A 67 9.14 -15.37 -15.62
N GLU A 68 8.20 -14.50 -15.27
CA GLU A 68 7.52 -14.47 -13.97
C GLU A 68 6.44 -15.57 -13.90
N GLY A 69 6.87 -16.82 -13.76
CA GLY A 69 6.02 -18.00 -13.79
C GLY A 69 5.29 -18.34 -12.48
N VAL A 70 4.47 -19.39 -12.52
CA VAL A 70 3.77 -19.93 -11.33
C VAL A 70 4.75 -20.39 -10.26
N GLU A 71 5.82 -21.09 -10.64
CA GLU A 71 6.80 -21.63 -9.69
C GLU A 71 7.58 -20.52 -8.98
N CYS A 72 7.97 -19.47 -9.72
CA CYS A 72 8.55 -18.24 -9.15
C CYS A 72 7.66 -17.69 -8.02
N HIS A 73 6.35 -17.54 -8.27
CA HIS A 73 5.43 -17.04 -7.25
C HIS A 73 5.27 -17.99 -6.07
N LYS A 74 5.20 -19.32 -6.30
CA LYS A 74 5.08 -20.29 -5.20
C LYS A 74 6.28 -20.24 -4.25
N ARG A 75 7.50 -20.20 -4.81
CA ARG A 75 8.73 -20.08 -4.02
C ARG A 75 8.82 -18.74 -3.32
N THR A 76 8.49 -17.65 -4.00
CA THR A 76 8.44 -16.31 -3.40
C THR A 76 7.47 -16.24 -2.22
N LEU A 77 6.28 -16.83 -2.36
CA LEU A 77 5.30 -16.89 -1.26
C LEU A 77 5.78 -17.77 -0.10
N ARG A 78 6.43 -18.91 -0.39
CA ARG A 78 7.03 -19.77 0.66
C ARG A 78 8.14 -19.02 1.42
N PHE A 79 9.04 -18.35 0.69
CA PHE A 79 10.09 -17.49 1.23
C PHE A 79 9.52 -16.44 2.19
N LEU A 80 8.52 -15.68 1.74
CA LEU A 80 7.89 -14.67 2.58
C LEU A 80 7.14 -15.29 3.78
N ASP A 81 6.50 -16.44 3.64
CA ASP A 81 5.80 -17.13 4.75
C ASP A 81 6.78 -17.62 5.82
N GLN A 82 7.87 -18.28 5.42
CA GLN A 82 8.91 -18.80 6.32
C GLN A 82 9.51 -17.67 7.17
N HIS A 83 9.96 -16.59 6.53
CA HIS A 83 10.57 -15.46 7.24
C HIS A 83 9.54 -14.65 8.03
N TYR A 84 8.32 -14.45 7.52
CA TYR A 84 7.25 -13.79 8.28
C TYR A 84 6.94 -14.52 9.60
N ARG A 85 6.82 -15.86 9.56
CA ARG A 85 6.57 -16.67 10.77
C ARG A 85 7.67 -16.50 11.82
N ALA A 86 8.93 -16.45 11.37
CA ALA A 86 10.07 -16.25 12.25
C ALA A 86 10.03 -14.85 12.90
N VAL A 87 9.87 -13.79 12.11
CA VAL A 87 9.79 -12.42 12.66
C VAL A 87 8.59 -12.25 13.58
N LYS A 88 7.41 -12.76 13.20
CA LYS A 88 6.21 -12.65 14.04
C LYS A 88 6.41 -13.32 15.40
N ARG A 89 7.08 -14.47 15.44
CA ARG A 89 7.44 -15.15 16.69
C ARG A 89 8.39 -14.32 17.55
N ILE A 90 9.40 -13.68 16.94
CA ILE A 90 10.30 -12.75 17.65
C ILE A 90 9.49 -11.63 18.29
N LEU A 91 8.60 -11.00 17.52
CA LEU A 91 7.77 -9.88 18.00
C LEU A 91 6.88 -10.30 19.18
N ASP A 92 6.32 -11.51 19.15
CA ASP A 92 5.53 -12.04 20.27
C ASP A 92 6.39 -12.27 21.52
N ARG A 93 7.60 -12.83 21.37
CA ARG A 93 8.53 -13.08 22.48
C ARG A 93 9.04 -11.79 23.13
N VAL A 94 9.22 -10.74 22.34
CA VAL A 94 9.64 -9.42 22.85
C VAL A 94 8.47 -8.49 23.16
N ASP A 95 7.22 -8.97 23.05
CA ASP A 95 5.99 -8.22 23.35
C ASP A 95 5.92 -6.88 22.58
N ALA A 96 6.32 -6.95 21.30
CA ALA A 96 6.23 -5.88 20.33
C ALA A 96 5.06 -6.11 19.37
N ARG A 97 4.49 -5.04 18.85
CA ARG A 97 3.35 -5.11 17.93
C ARG A 97 3.86 -5.30 16.51
N ARG A 98 3.37 -6.33 15.81
CA ARG A 98 3.39 -6.38 14.34
C ARG A 98 2.29 -5.46 13.82
N VAL A 99 2.67 -4.43 13.05
CA VAL A 99 1.72 -3.49 12.43
C VAL A 99 1.24 -4.10 11.11
N ASP A 100 2.12 -4.23 10.12
CA ASP A 100 1.81 -4.86 8.83
C ASP A 100 3.05 -5.56 8.23
N PHE A 101 2.84 -6.33 7.17
CA PHE A 101 3.87 -6.88 6.31
C PHE A 101 3.47 -6.62 4.85
N HIS A 102 4.11 -5.62 4.26
CA HIS A 102 3.79 -5.10 2.93
C HIS A 102 4.93 -5.39 1.97
N SER A 103 4.64 -6.23 0.98
CA SER A 103 5.64 -6.75 0.03
C SER A 103 6.80 -7.42 0.82
N GLN A 104 7.97 -6.80 0.88
CA GLN A 104 9.15 -7.24 1.63
C GLN A 104 9.39 -6.49 2.94
N ARG A 105 8.57 -5.49 3.27
CA ARG A 105 8.76 -4.58 4.41
C ARG A 105 7.85 -4.96 5.57
N LEU A 106 8.44 -5.39 6.67
CA LEU A 106 7.74 -5.71 7.91
C LEU A 106 7.84 -4.54 8.88
N HIS A 107 6.69 -4.02 9.31
CA HIS A 107 6.60 -2.94 10.29
C HIS A 107 6.27 -3.48 11.67
N SER A 108 7.09 -3.14 12.66
CA SER A 108 6.81 -3.36 14.07
C SER A 108 6.90 -2.09 14.92
N LEU A 109 6.23 -2.12 16.07
CA LEU A 109 6.14 -1.00 17.00
C LEU A 109 6.45 -1.45 18.43
N PHE A 110 7.30 -0.67 19.09
CA PHE A 110 7.65 -0.80 20.50
C PHE A 110 7.09 0.40 21.26
N THR A 111 6.12 0.17 22.14
CA THR A 111 5.52 1.20 23.02
C THR A 111 5.90 1.03 24.49
N LYS A 112 6.61 -0.06 24.82
CA LYS A 112 6.98 -0.43 26.19
C LYS A 112 8.51 -0.37 26.38
N PRO A 113 8.99 0.18 27.50
CA PRO A 113 8.21 0.75 28.61
C PRO A 113 7.51 2.07 28.25
N TYR A 114 6.46 2.42 29.00
CA TYR A 114 5.69 3.66 28.83
C TYR A 114 6.42 4.86 29.44
N ASN A 115 6.10 6.07 28.99
CA ASN A 115 6.73 7.33 29.46
C ASN A 115 6.59 7.63 30.96
N SER A 116 5.76 6.87 31.69
CA SER A 116 5.74 6.87 33.15
C SER A 116 7.05 6.36 33.78
N GLU A 117 7.88 5.66 33.01
CA GLU A 117 9.16 5.12 33.46
C GLU A 117 10.33 6.03 33.04
N THR A 118 11.33 6.18 33.91
CA THR A 118 12.54 6.95 33.59
C THR A 118 13.28 6.36 32.39
N ASN A 119 13.66 7.24 31.46
CA ASN A 119 14.36 6.89 30.21
C ASN A 119 13.60 5.87 29.35
N ALA A 120 12.26 5.93 29.37
CA ALA A 120 11.43 4.97 28.65
C ALA A 120 11.74 4.94 27.15
N GLU A 121 11.90 6.12 26.52
CA GLU A 121 12.23 6.22 25.10
C GLU A 121 13.57 5.57 24.75
N THR A 122 14.62 5.86 25.53
CA THR A 122 15.94 5.19 25.41
C THR A 122 15.81 3.68 25.47
N LYS A 123 15.05 3.16 26.44
CA LYS A 123 14.80 1.72 26.59
C LYS A 123 14.03 1.13 25.42
N ARG A 124 13.05 1.85 24.86
CA ARG A 124 12.32 1.43 23.65
C ARG A 124 13.27 1.33 22.45
N VAL A 125 14.15 2.32 22.24
CA VAL A 125 15.10 2.30 21.12
C VAL A 125 16.10 1.15 21.28
N GLN A 126 16.68 0.97 22.48
CA GLN A 126 17.60 -0.14 22.75
C GLN A 126 16.91 -1.51 22.54
N ARG A 127 15.65 -1.65 22.98
CA ARG A 127 14.85 -2.86 22.75
C ARG A 127 14.61 -3.11 21.27
N ALA A 128 14.31 -2.07 20.49
CA ALA A 128 14.12 -2.18 19.05
C ALA A 128 15.42 -2.59 18.33
N VAL A 129 16.57 -2.01 18.70
CA VAL A 129 17.88 -2.38 18.15
C VAL A 129 18.25 -3.83 18.49
N ALA A 130 18.08 -4.24 19.74
CA ALA A 130 18.32 -5.63 20.13
C ALA A 130 17.40 -6.61 19.37
N SER A 131 16.13 -6.25 19.21
CA SER A 131 15.16 -7.06 18.45
C SER A 131 15.48 -7.11 16.97
N ALA A 132 15.98 -6.00 16.41
CA ALA A 132 16.44 -5.91 15.03
C ALA A 132 17.61 -6.86 14.76
N GLN A 133 18.59 -6.93 15.67
CA GLN A 133 19.70 -7.87 15.53
C GLN A 133 19.22 -9.32 15.61
N LEU A 134 18.33 -9.63 16.56
CA LEU A 134 17.71 -10.95 16.67
C LEU A 134 16.96 -11.34 15.38
N ILE A 135 16.26 -10.39 14.74
CA ILE A 135 15.62 -10.62 13.43
C ILE A 135 16.67 -10.97 12.38
N ILE A 136 17.76 -10.21 12.26
CA ILE A 136 18.82 -10.47 11.28
C ILE A 136 19.41 -11.88 11.47
N ASP A 137 19.73 -12.24 12.70
CA ASP A 137 20.40 -13.50 13.02
C ASP A 137 19.47 -14.70 12.76
N VAL A 138 18.21 -14.63 13.18
CA VAL A 138 17.22 -15.69 12.91
C VAL A 138 16.93 -15.81 11.41
N LEU A 139 16.85 -14.69 10.67
CA LEU A 139 16.55 -14.72 9.24
C LEU A 139 17.68 -15.31 8.40
N ALA A 140 18.90 -15.37 8.94
CA ALA A 140 20.01 -16.09 8.37
C ALA A 140 19.83 -17.62 8.41
N GLU A 141 18.97 -18.14 9.30
CA GLU A 141 18.78 -19.58 9.56
C GLU A 141 17.39 -20.13 9.15
N THR A 142 16.54 -19.28 8.58
CA THR A 142 15.14 -19.62 8.23
C THR A 142 14.91 -19.77 6.73
N GLY A 143 15.98 -20.05 5.99
CA GLY A 143 15.89 -20.62 4.64
C GLY A 143 15.58 -22.13 4.68
N ASP A 144 15.43 -22.72 3.51
CA ASP A 144 15.10 -24.13 3.31
C ASP A 144 15.71 -24.61 1.98
N ASP A 145 16.89 -25.21 2.06
CA ASP A 145 17.66 -25.64 0.88
C ASP A 145 16.91 -26.70 0.06
N ASP A 146 16.16 -27.60 0.71
CA ASP A 146 15.39 -28.66 0.07
C ASP A 146 14.27 -28.06 -0.81
N GLU A 147 13.62 -27.00 -0.33
CA GLU A 147 12.59 -26.24 -1.07
C GLU A 147 13.18 -25.09 -1.92
N HIS A 148 14.51 -24.97 -1.99
CA HIS A 148 15.23 -23.91 -2.72
C HIS A 148 14.84 -22.49 -2.25
N ILE A 149 14.70 -22.32 -0.95
CA ILE A 149 14.37 -21.04 -0.31
C ILE A 149 15.62 -20.49 0.37
N PRO A 150 16.16 -19.35 -0.09
CA PRO A 150 17.35 -18.76 0.52
C PRO A 150 17.03 -18.13 1.87
N ALA A 151 18.05 -17.95 2.70
CA ALA A 151 17.97 -17.05 3.85
C ALA A 151 17.65 -15.60 3.43
N ALA A 152 17.02 -14.83 4.31
CA ALA A 152 16.67 -13.45 4.02
C ALA A 152 17.87 -12.51 4.23
N LYS A 153 18.10 -11.60 3.26
CA LYS A 153 19.05 -10.49 3.37
C LYS A 153 18.28 -9.29 3.94
N VAL A 154 18.63 -8.86 5.15
CA VAL A 154 17.81 -7.89 5.88
C VAL A 154 18.52 -6.54 6.02
N ARG A 155 17.78 -5.47 5.76
CA ARG A 155 18.12 -4.09 6.12
C ARG A 155 17.04 -3.54 7.03
N ILE A 156 17.44 -2.89 8.12
CA ILE A 156 16.50 -2.40 9.13
C ILE A 156 16.66 -0.89 9.30
N GLY A 157 15.53 -0.18 9.28
CA GLY A 157 15.43 1.22 9.65
C GLY A 157 14.63 1.38 10.94
N ILE A 158 15.10 2.23 11.84
CA ILE A 158 14.47 2.52 13.13
C ILE A 158 14.34 4.03 13.32
N ASP A 159 13.16 4.47 13.74
CA ASP A 159 12.90 5.83 14.20
C ASP A 159 12.08 5.83 15.50
N THR A 160 12.13 6.94 16.23
CA THR A 160 11.40 7.17 17.48
C THR A 160 10.65 8.50 17.40
N GLY A 161 9.44 8.54 17.93
CA GLY A 161 8.66 9.77 17.97
C GLY A 161 7.19 9.54 18.19
N ARG A 162 6.41 10.60 17.98
CA ARG A 162 4.95 10.56 18.07
C ARG A 162 4.36 10.14 16.73
N ALA A 163 3.41 9.22 16.79
CA ALA A 163 2.55 8.84 15.68
C ALA A 163 1.08 8.90 16.10
N LEU A 164 0.19 9.12 15.14
CA LEU A 164 -1.25 9.06 15.36
C LEU A 164 -1.77 7.68 14.95
N ALA A 165 -2.26 6.91 15.92
CA ALA A 165 -2.83 5.59 15.71
C ALA A 165 -4.33 5.68 15.41
N VAL A 166 -4.73 5.13 14.28
CA VAL A 166 -6.12 4.99 13.83
C VAL A 166 -6.36 3.55 13.41
N ASN A 167 -7.62 3.13 13.22
CA ASN A 167 -7.86 1.80 12.64
C ASN A 167 -7.30 1.69 11.21
N ASN A 168 -7.01 0.46 10.78
CA ASN A 168 -6.46 0.19 9.47
C ASN A 168 -7.50 0.07 8.34
N GLY A 169 -8.75 0.46 8.59
CA GLY A 169 -9.82 0.46 7.58
C GLY A 169 -10.31 -0.92 7.13
N ARG A 170 -9.93 -2.03 7.80
CA ARG A 170 -10.25 -3.40 7.32
C ARG A 170 -10.55 -4.41 8.44
N ASN A 171 -11.15 -5.56 8.08
CA ASN A 171 -11.42 -6.70 8.96
C ASN A 171 -12.30 -6.33 10.17
N GLY A 172 -13.28 -5.44 9.96
CA GLY A 172 -14.07 -4.87 11.05
C GLY A 172 -13.27 -3.88 11.91
N TYR A 173 -12.29 -3.18 11.33
CA TYR A 173 -11.51 -2.10 11.94
C TYR A 173 -10.68 -2.55 13.15
N ARG A 174 -10.21 -3.80 13.15
CA ARG A 174 -9.54 -4.43 14.31
C ARG A 174 -8.13 -3.92 14.56
N GLU A 175 -7.28 -3.93 13.55
CA GLU A 175 -5.85 -3.63 13.73
C GLU A 175 -5.58 -2.14 13.50
N PRO A 176 -4.65 -1.52 14.23
CA PRO A 176 -4.27 -0.13 14.02
C PRO A 176 -3.28 0.03 12.86
N LEU A 177 -3.22 1.23 12.31
CA LEU A 177 -2.08 1.76 11.58
C LEU A 177 -1.60 3.04 12.26
N PHE A 178 -0.36 3.43 11.97
CA PHE A 178 0.30 4.55 12.63
C PHE A 178 0.75 5.58 11.60
N LEU A 179 0.35 6.83 11.81
CA LEU A 179 0.57 7.94 10.90
C LEU A 179 1.61 8.89 11.48
N GLY A 180 2.45 9.45 10.61
CA GLY A 180 3.46 10.43 10.99
C GLY A 180 4.88 9.94 10.78
N ASP A 181 5.81 10.81 11.14
CA ASP A 181 7.24 10.70 10.85
C ASP A 181 7.87 9.35 11.18
N PRO A 182 7.70 8.75 12.38
CA PRO A 182 8.55 7.63 12.76
C PRO A 182 8.33 6.37 11.92
N ALA A 183 7.10 6.09 11.49
CA ALA A 183 6.84 4.96 10.59
C ALA A 183 7.45 5.21 9.20
N ASN A 184 7.25 6.42 8.66
CA ASN A 184 7.69 6.79 7.31
C ASN A 184 9.22 6.87 7.22
N HIS A 185 9.88 7.51 8.18
CA HIS A 185 11.33 7.64 8.22
C HIS A 185 12.03 6.28 8.45
N ALA A 186 11.50 5.44 9.33
CA ALA A 186 12.00 4.08 9.51
C ALA A 186 11.91 3.28 8.21
N ALA A 187 10.78 3.35 7.49
CA ALA A 187 10.62 2.71 6.19
C ALA A 187 11.61 3.25 5.14
N LYS A 188 11.76 4.58 5.04
CA LYS A 188 12.73 5.23 4.14
C LYS A 188 14.17 4.78 4.41
N LEU A 189 14.57 4.65 5.67
CA LEU A 189 15.88 4.11 6.02
C LEU A 189 16.02 2.64 5.62
N ALA A 190 15.00 1.82 5.88
CA ALA A 190 15.00 0.39 5.59
C ALA A 190 15.07 0.09 4.08
N SER A 191 14.45 0.92 3.24
CA SER A 191 14.39 0.71 1.78
C SER A 191 15.31 1.63 0.98
N ASN A 192 16.21 2.39 1.62
CA ASN A 192 17.05 3.39 0.94
C ASN A 192 17.99 2.78 -0.12
N ASN A 193 18.60 1.64 0.19
CA ASN A 193 19.55 0.94 -0.68
C ASN A 193 19.71 -0.52 -0.21
N ASN A 194 20.60 -1.27 -0.89
CA ASN A 194 20.76 -2.71 -0.66
C ASN A 194 21.83 -3.07 0.39
N ALA A 195 22.38 -2.10 1.13
CA ALA A 195 23.35 -2.39 2.18
C ALA A 195 22.65 -2.91 3.45
N LYS A 196 22.98 -4.13 3.85
CA LYS A 196 22.45 -4.79 5.07
C LYS A 196 22.81 -4.04 6.34
N GLY A 197 22.13 -4.36 7.43
CA GLY A 197 22.42 -3.87 8.78
C GLY A 197 21.30 -3.01 9.37
N ILE A 198 21.59 -2.42 10.53
CA ILE A 198 20.64 -1.62 11.31
C ILE A 198 20.99 -0.13 11.19
N TYR A 199 20.02 0.67 10.81
CA TYR A 199 20.15 2.11 10.57
C TYR A 199 19.13 2.86 11.43
N LEU A 200 19.60 3.91 12.10
CA LEU A 200 18.77 4.76 12.96
C LEU A 200 18.74 6.17 12.39
N THR A 201 17.58 6.82 12.49
CA THR A 201 17.47 8.27 12.32
C THR A 201 18.31 9.00 13.37
N ASN A 202 18.56 10.29 13.14
CA ASN A 202 19.24 11.11 14.14
C ASN A 202 18.42 11.26 15.44
N ALA A 203 17.09 11.27 15.36
CA ALA A 203 16.21 11.25 16.53
C ALA A 203 16.49 10.02 17.40
N ALA A 204 16.49 8.83 16.80
CA ALA A 204 16.74 7.59 17.54
C ALA A 204 18.20 7.46 18.01
N ARG A 205 19.19 7.93 17.23
CA ARG A 205 20.61 7.98 17.65
C ARG A 205 20.81 8.83 18.91
N LYS A 206 20.26 10.04 18.92
CA LYS A 206 20.36 10.98 20.03
C LYS A 206 19.79 10.41 21.32
N VAL A 207 18.66 9.73 21.24
CA VAL A 207 17.95 9.11 22.38
C VAL A 207 18.78 8.04 23.11
N ILE A 208 19.68 7.35 22.39
CA ILE A 208 20.59 6.35 22.97
C ILE A 208 22.03 6.87 23.13
N GLY A 209 22.24 8.19 23.03
CA GLY A 209 23.52 8.84 23.26
C GLY A 209 24.55 8.67 22.14
N LEU A 210 24.12 8.27 20.93
CA LEU A 210 25.00 8.21 19.76
C LEU A 210 25.07 9.58 19.06
N PRO A 211 26.22 9.92 18.44
CA PRO A 211 26.32 11.13 17.65
C PRO A 211 25.42 11.06 16.42
N GLU A 212 24.84 12.22 16.07
CA GLU A 212 24.12 12.39 14.82
C GLU A 212 25.04 12.18 13.61
N LYS A 213 24.43 11.85 12.47
CA LYS A 213 25.12 11.60 11.21
C LYS A 213 24.51 12.47 10.13
N GLU A 214 25.37 13.02 9.25
CA GLU A 214 24.95 13.77 8.07
C GLU A 214 24.12 12.91 7.09
N SER A 215 24.45 11.62 7.02
CA SER A 215 23.74 10.64 6.18
C SER A 215 23.40 9.40 7.00
N PRO A 216 22.33 9.45 7.83
CA PRO A 216 21.92 8.32 8.66
C PRO A 216 21.67 7.04 7.85
N GLU A 217 21.18 7.16 6.62
CA GLU A 217 20.91 6.06 5.68
C GLU A 217 22.15 5.31 5.18
N LYS A 218 23.34 5.92 5.33
CA LYS A 218 24.65 5.32 5.01
C LYS A 218 25.43 4.92 6.27
N SER A 219 24.89 5.23 7.45
CA SER A 219 25.57 5.05 8.72
C SER A 219 24.98 3.86 9.46
N VAL A 220 25.49 2.66 9.15
CA VAL A 220 25.13 1.42 9.86
C VAL A 220 25.63 1.48 11.30
N LEU A 221 24.88 0.90 12.24
CA LEU A 221 25.39 0.68 13.60
C LEU A 221 26.57 -0.30 13.60
N SER A 222 27.56 -0.04 14.46
CA SER A 222 28.66 -0.95 14.72
C SER A 222 28.22 -2.12 15.61
N ALA A 223 29.03 -3.19 15.62
CA ALA A 223 28.79 -4.32 16.52
C ALA A 223 28.77 -3.88 18.00
N ASP A 224 29.66 -2.97 18.41
CA ASP A 224 29.72 -2.48 19.79
C ASP A 224 28.48 -1.64 20.16
N GLU A 225 27.98 -0.81 19.24
CA GLU A 225 26.74 -0.04 19.45
C GLU A 225 25.52 -0.97 19.61
N ILE A 226 25.47 -2.05 18.83
CA ILE A 226 24.41 -3.07 18.91
C ILE A 226 24.53 -3.88 20.20
N ASN A 227 25.73 -4.35 20.55
CA ASN A 227 26.00 -5.10 21.77
C ASN A 227 25.61 -4.29 23.02
N GLY A 228 25.94 -3.00 23.06
CA GLY A 228 25.53 -2.10 24.14
C GLY A 228 24.01 -2.01 24.29
N CYS A 229 23.25 -2.03 23.18
CA CYS A 229 21.79 -2.09 23.23
C CYS A 229 21.29 -3.45 23.73
N GLN A 230 21.90 -4.56 23.30
CA GLN A 230 21.53 -5.91 23.71
C GLN A 230 21.75 -6.15 25.21
N GLU A 231 22.89 -5.72 25.76
CA GLU A 231 23.24 -5.85 27.18
C GLU A 231 22.25 -5.12 28.10
N VAL A 232 21.69 -4.00 27.63
CA VAL A 232 20.70 -3.22 28.37
C VAL A 232 19.29 -3.78 28.16
N ALA A 233 18.92 -4.10 26.92
CA ALA A 233 17.58 -4.59 26.58
C ALA A 233 17.29 -5.97 27.19
N LYS A 234 18.32 -6.82 27.34
CA LYS A 234 18.26 -8.17 27.94
C LYS A 234 17.03 -8.93 27.46
N LEU A 235 16.91 -9.10 26.14
CA LEU A 235 15.85 -9.90 25.57
C LEU A 235 15.99 -11.32 26.12
N ASP A 236 14.96 -11.81 26.82
CA ASP A 236 14.92 -13.17 27.39
C ASP A 236 14.54 -14.20 26.32
N VAL A 237 15.28 -14.15 25.20
CA VAL A 237 15.08 -15.00 24.03
C VAL A 237 16.34 -15.06 23.18
N THR A 238 16.67 -16.26 22.70
CA THR A 238 17.86 -16.49 21.85
C THR A 238 17.49 -16.85 20.41
N VAL A 239 18.48 -16.80 19.51
CA VAL A 239 18.34 -17.23 18.11
C VAL A 239 17.92 -18.69 18.04
N ASP A 240 18.66 -19.58 18.73
CA ASP A 240 18.41 -21.03 18.76
C ASP A 240 16.99 -21.38 19.23
N GLU A 241 16.49 -20.67 20.26
CA GLU A 241 15.12 -20.85 20.74
C GLU A 241 14.09 -20.53 19.67
N ILE A 242 14.21 -19.37 19.02
CA ILE A 242 13.29 -18.94 17.96
C ILE A 242 13.33 -19.90 16.79
N VAL A 243 14.52 -20.26 16.32
CA VAL A 243 14.72 -21.16 15.18
C VAL A 243 14.15 -22.54 15.47
N LYS A 244 14.41 -23.09 16.66
CA LYS A 244 13.83 -24.37 17.09
C LYS A 244 12.31 -24.31 17.13
N GLU A 245 11.74 -23.31 17.79
CA GLU A 245 10.28 -23.15 17.85
C GLU A 245 9.64 -22.96 16.46
N TRP A 246 10.34 -22.28 15.54
CA TRP A 246 9.91 -22.11 14.17
C TRP A 246 9.94 -23.42 13.38
N ARG A 247 11.00 -24.22 13.50
CA ARG A 247 11.09 -25.57 12.90
C ARG A 247 9.99 -26.48 13.44
N ASP A 248 9.82 -26.52 14.77
CA ASP A 248 8.76 -27.29 15.43
C ASP A 248 7.35 -26.88 14.95
N ASP A 249 7.11 -25.59 14.70
CA ASP A 249 5.83 -25.12 14.16
C ASP A 249 5.61 -25.58 12.73
N LEU A 250 6.63 -25.51 11.87
CA LEU A 250 6.55 -25.98 10.49
C LEU A 250 6.39 -27.50 10.38
N GLU A 251 7.01 -28.26 11.29
CA GLU A 251 6.81 -29.71 11.35
C GLU A 251 5.37 -30.07 11.75
N LYS A 252 4.84 -29.42 12.80
CA LYS A 252 3.48 -29.68 13.31
C LYS A 252 2.39 -29.08 12.43
N ASN A 253 2.67 -27.93 11.81
CA ASN A 253 1.73 -27.16 10.99
C ASN A 253 2.40 -26.69 9.70
N PRO A 254 2.70 -27.61 8.76
CA PRO A 254 3.37 -27.28 7.51
C PRO A 254 2.61 -26.20 6.74
N ILE A 255 3.34 -25.36 6.00
CA ILE A 255 2.75 -24.38 5.07
C ILE A 255 1.86 -25.11 4.04
N GLY A 256 2.25 -26.32 3.64
CA GLY A 256 1.63 -27.06 2.55
C GLY A 256 2.10 -26.55 1.19
N SER A 257 1.33 -26.84 0.14
CA SER A 257 1.59 -26.35 -1.22
C SER A 257 0.74 -25.13 -1.54
N TYR A 258 1.36 -24.16 -2.22
CA TYR A 258 0.62 -23.06 -2.80
C TYR A 258 -0.16 -23.53 -4.03
N GLN A 259 -1.49 -23.38 -3.98
CA GLN A 259 -2.39 -23.66 -5.10
C GLN A 259 -3.00 -22.35 -5.58
N LEU A 260 -2.82 -22.06 -6.86
CA LEU A 260 -3.14 -20.77 -7.46
C LEU A 260 -4.31 -20.92 -8.42
N THR A 261 -5.37 -20.15 -8.18
CA THR A 261 -6.56 -20.10 -9.04
C THR A 261 -6.87 -18.67 -9.44
N ARG A 262 -7.59 -18.47 -10.54
CA ARG A 262 -8.10 -17.14 -10.90
C ARG A 262 -9.22 -16.73 -9.93
N GLN A 263 -9.42 -15.43 -9.79
CA GLN A 263 -10.62 -14.84 -9.21
C GLN A 263 -11.67 -14.75 -10.33
N THR A 264 -12.87 -15.27 -10.07
CA THR A 264 -14.02 -15.03 -10.93
C THR A 264 -14.36 -13.55 -10.89
N PRO A 265 -14.48 -12.84 -12.04
CA PRO A 265 -14.90 -11.44 -12.04
C PRO A 265 -16.26 -11.25 -11.35
N PRO A 266 -16.48 -10.14 -10.64
CA PRO A 266 -15.57 -9.00 -10.47
C PRO A 266 -14.47 -9.22 -9.42
N LEU A 267 -13.38 -8.47 -9.54
CA LEU A 267 -12.23 -8.60 -8.63
C LEU A 267 -12.57 -8.18 -7.18
N CYS A 268 -13.52 -7.26 -7.00
CA CYS A 268 -14.02 -6.83 -5.70
C CYS A 268 -14.58 -7.98 -4.84
N GLU A 269 -15.03 -9.09 -5.45
CA GLU A 269 -15.53 -10.28 -4.76
C GLU A 269 -14.43 -11.19 -4.20
N MET A 270 -13.16 -10.85 -4.42
CA MET A 270 -12.04 -11.60 -3.82
C MET A 270 -12.09 -11.48 -2.28
N ASP A 271 -12.50 -12.56 -1.63
CA ASP A 271 -12.40 -12.68 -0.17
C ASP A 271 -10.97 -13.02 0.25
N ILE A 272 -10.13 -11.99 0.32
CA ILE A 272 -8.75 -12.09 0.80
C ILE A 272 -8.70 -12.69 2.22
N SER A 273 -9.73 -12.53 3.05
CA SER A 273 -9.71 -13.04 4.44
C SER A 273 -9.79 -14.57 4.52
N ALA A 274 -10.44 -15.20 3.52
CA ALA A 274 -10.56 -16.65 3.39
C ALA A 274 -9.38 -17.31 2.67
N LEU A 275 -8.44 -16.53 2.11
CA LEU A 275 -7.30 -17.09 1.37
C LEU A 275 -6.31 -17.80 2.30
N THR A 276 -5.70 -18.85 1.75
CA THR A 276 -4.71 -19.71 2.40
C THR A 276 -3.68 -20.15 1.35
N PRO A 277 -2.54 -20.75 1.72
CA PRO A 277 -1.63 -21.33 0.73
C PRO A 277 -2.34 -22.24 -0.30
N ALA A 278 -3.19 -23.15 0.15
CA ALA A 278 -3.96 -24.06 -0.70
C ALA A 278 -5.18 -23.42 -1.41
N ASN A 279 -5.48 -22.14 -1.14
CA ASN A 279 -6.55 -21.39 -1.80
C ASN A 279 -6.05 -19.96 -2.06
N SER A 280 -4.98 -19.84 -2.85
CA SER A 280 -4.40 -18.56 -3.23
C SER A 280 -4.93 -18.14 -4.61
N LYS A 281 -4.96 -16.84 -4.85
CA LYS A 281 -5.36 -16.27 -6.15
C LYS A 281 -4.14 -15.89 -6.97
N ARG A 282 -4.16 -16.14 -8.27
CA ARG A 282 -3.17 -15.63 -9.22
C ARG A 282 -3.79 -15.42 -10.59
N GLN A 283 -3.56 -14.24 -11.15
CA GLN A 283 -3.84 -13.92 -12.54
C GLN A 283 -2.99 -12.71 -12.95
N GLU A 284 -2.88 -12.48 -14.24
CA GLU A 284 -2.43 -11.20 -14.75
C GLU A 284 -3.47 -10.13 -14.45
N MET A 285 -3.04 -9.03 -13.83
CA MET A 285 -3.89 -7.93 -13.44
C MET A 285 -3.04 -6.69 -13.14
N ILE A 286 -3.71 -5.57 -12.93
CA ILE A 286 -3.07 -4.30 -12.60
C ILE A 286 -2.87 -4.21 -11.08
N SER A 287 -1.66 -3.88 -10.65
CA SER A 287 -1.41 -3.32 -9.31
C SER A 287 -1.38 -1.81 -9.40
N LEU A 288 -2.04 -1.14 -8.45
CA LEU A 288 -2.13 0.32 -8.38
C LEU A 288 -1.85 0.80 -6.95
N TYR A 289 -1.00 1.82 -6.84
CA TYR A 289 -0.78 2.60 -5.62
C TYR A 289 -1.31 4.01 -5.82
N ALA A 290 -2.05 4.52 -4.84
CA ALA A 290 -2.52 5.90 -4.76
C ALA A 290 -2.16 6.47 -3.39
N ASP A 291 -1.11 7.28 -3.36
CA ASP A 291 -0.46 7.82 -2.16
C ASP A 291 -0.88 9.26 -1.92
N ILE A 292 -1.20 9.59 -0.68
CA ILE A 292 -1.61 10.94 -0.32
C ILE A 292 -0.33 11.76 -0.10
N ASP A 293 0.14 12.38 -1.17
CA ASP A 293 1.38 13.15 -1.17
C ASP A 293 1.31 14.29 -0.13
N GLY A 294 2.40 14.47 0.60
CA GLY A 294 2.46 15.43 1.71
C GLY A 294 1.81 14.97 3.03
N PHE A 295 1.10 13.84 3.08
CA PHE A 295 0.31 13.47 4.26
C PHE A 295 1.15 13.24 5.53
N THR A 296 2.36 12.67 5.40
CA THR A 296 3.25 12.50 6.55
C THR A 296 3.62 13.85 7.18
N ALA A 297 3.97 14.85 6.38
CA ALA A 297 4.29 16.19 6.85
C ALA A 297 3.05 16.91 7.41
N TYR A 298 1.88 16.70 6.79
CA TYR A 298 0.61 17.18 7.31
C TYR A 298 0.33 16.62 8.71
N VAL A 299 0.51 15.32 8.95
CA VAL A 299 0.39 14.73 10.30
C VAL A 299 1.38 15.37 11.27
N ALA A 300 2.66 15.49 10.89
CA ALA A 300 3.68 16.05 11.76
C ALA A 300 3.36 17.49 12.21
N ASN A 301 2.82 18.31 11.30
CA ASN A 301 2.46 19.70 11.59
C ASN A 301 1.22 19.86 12.48
N HIS A 302 0.36 18.84 12.58
CA HIS A 302 -0.94 18.94 13.27
C HIS A 302 -1.09 17.95 14.43
N ILE A 303 -0.14 17.03 14.64
CA ILE A 303 -0.27 15.95 15.63
C ILE A 303 -0.50 16.45 17.05
N ASP A 304 0.02 17.62 17.42
CA ASP A 304 -0.16 18.20 18.75
C ASP A 304 -1.40 19.11 18.83
N ASP A 305 -1.56 20.04 17.89
CA ASP A 305 -2.52 21.15 18.01
C ASP A 305 -3.83 20.99 17.22
N ASN A 306 -3.88 20.15 16.17
CA ASN A 306 -5.09 19.95 15.34
C ASN A 306 -5.18 18.50 14.79
N ALA A 307 -4.95 17.51 15.65
CA ALA A 307 -4.93 16.11 15.27
C ALA A 307 -6.32 15.60 14.83
N GLU A 308 -7.38 16.28 15.25
CA GLU A 308 -8.76 16.00 14.86
C GLU A 308 -8.95 16.10 13.34
N ASP A 309 -8.46 17.18 12.71
CA ASP A 309 -8.57 17.36 11.26
C ASP A 309 -7.72 16.37 10.47
N VAL A 310 -6.62 15.87 11.06
CA VAL A 310 -5.85 14.75 10.49
C VAL A 310 -6.72 13.49 10.40
N VAL A 311 -7.45 13.16 11.47
CA VAL A 311 -8.35 12.00 11.49
C VAL A 311 -9.49 12.17 10.49
N ARG A 312 -10.11 13.35 10.44
CA ARG A 312 -11.20 13.65 9.50
C ARG A 312 -10.75 13.48 8.06
N THR A 313 -9.68 14.18 7.71
CA THR A 313 -9.10 14.17 6.36
C THR A 313 -8.76 12.76 5.93
N LEU A 314 -8.06 12.01 6.78
CA LEU A 314 -7.69 10.64 6.46
C LEU A 314 -8.88 9.72 6.26
N HIS A 315 -9.88 9.80 7.15
CA HIS A 315 -11.05 8.93 7.07
C HIS A 315 -11.83 9.18 5.79
N VAL A 316 -12.10 10.44 5.47
CA VAL A 316 -12.86 10.84 4.28
C VAL A 316 -12.12 10.42 3.02
N LEU A 317 -10.83 10.77 2.89
CA LEU A 317 -10.04 10.45 1.70
C LEU A 317 -9.93 8.94 1.49
N ARG A 318 -9.52 8.17 2.50
CA ARG A 318 -9.35 6.72 2.34
C ARG A 318 -10.66 5.99 2.05
N ALA A 319 -11.75 6.37 2.73
CA ALA A 319 -13.03 5.73 2.53
C ALA A 319 -13.54 5.97 1.10
N GLU A 320 -13.37 7.19 0.58
CA GLU A 320 -13.77 7.51 -0.79
C GLU A 320 -12.87 6.83 -1.81
N LEU A 321 -11.54 6.89 -1.67
CA LEU A 321 -10.62 6.21 -2.58
C LEU A 321 -10.85 4.69 -2.61
N GLU A 322 -11.14 4.06 -1.46
CA GLU A 322 -11.56 2.65 -1.42
C GLU A 322 -12.88 2.41 -2.17
N ARG A 323 -13.88 3.29 -2.00
CA ARG A 323 -15.17 3.18 -2.68
C ARG A 323 -15.01 3.28 -4.19
N VAL A 324 -14.16 4.18 -4.69
CA VAL A 324 -13.86 4.32 -6.11
C VAL A 324 -13.25 3.02 -6.65
N VAL A 325 -12.20 2.49 -6.00
CA VAL A 325 -11.58 1.21 -6.41
C VAL A 325 -12.62 0.08 -6.43
N THR A 326 -13.41 -0.05 -5.37
CA THR A 326 -14.21 -1.25 -5.12
C THR A 326 -15.59 -1.19 -5.76
N SER A 327 -16.31 -0.08 -5.59
CA SER A 327 -17.70 0.07 -6.03
C SER A 327 -17.81 0.64 -7.43
N ASP A 328 -16.99 1.63 -7.79
CA ASP A 328 -17.08 2.24 -9.12
C ASP A 328 -16.35 1.40 -10.17
N PHE A 329 -15.15 0.88 -9.87
CA PHE A 329 -14.32 0.17 -10.85
C PHE A 329 -14.23 -1.33 -10.63
N LYS A 330 -14.94 -1.86 -9.62
CA LYS A 330 -15.01 -3.31 -9.33
C LYS A 330 -13.65 -3.97 -9.08
N GLY A 331 -12.66 -3.16 -8.69
CA GLY A 331 -11.34 -3.57 -8.27
C GLY A 331 -11.32 -4.03 -6.82
N ARG A 332 -10.13 -4.32 -6.31
CA ARG A 332 -9.95 -4.82 -4.94
C ARG A 332 -8.91 -4.02 -4.18
N ARG A 333 -9.35 -3.29 -3.14
CA ARG A 333 -8.44 -2.71 -2.14
C ARG A 333 -7.78 -3.83 -1.33
N VAL A 334 -6.47 -3.98 -1.45
CA VAL A 334 -5.68 -4.97 -0.70
C VAL A 334 -5.49 -4.50 0.73
N ARG A 335 -4.95 -3.29 0.90
CA ARG A 335 -4.64 -2.66 2.20
C ARG A 335 -4.45 -1.14 2.05
N PHE A 336 -4.41 -0.45 3.18
CA PHE A 336 -3.76 0.85 3.30
C PHE A 336 -2.36 0.64 3.91
N ILE A 337 -1.34 1.32 3.40
CA ILE A 337 0.03 1.31 3.94
C ILE A 337 0.35 2.72 4.38
N GLY A 338 0.22 3.00 5.68
CA GLY A 338 0.03 4.39 6.08
C GLY A 338 -1.17 4.95 5.32
N ASP A 339 -1.11 6.18 4.84
CA ASP A 339 -2.13 6.86 4.03
C ASP A 339 -2.31 6.34 2.59
N CYS A 340 -1.32 5.63 2.04
CA CYS A 340 -1.37 5.09 0.68
C CYS A 340 -2.36 3.93 0.50
N VAL A 341 -3.11 3.94 -0.60
CA VAL A 341 -4.01 2.86 -1.04
C VAL A 341 -3.30 1.90 -1.98
N HIS A 342 -3.26 0.61 -1.65
CA HIS A 342 -2.87 -0.44 -2.60
C HIS A 342 -4.12 -1.16 -3.12
N GLY A 343 -4.43 -0.96 -4.41
CA GLY A 343 -5.53 -1.59 -5.13
C GLY A 343 -5.08 -2.56 -6.21
N LEU A 344 -6.00 -3.44 -6.61
CA LEU A 344 -5.88 -4.29 -7.79
C LEU A 344 -7.05 -4.02 -8.74
N SER A 345 -6.81 -4.10 -10.05
CA SER A 345 -7.84 -3.96 -11.10
C SER A 345 -7.62 -5.00 -12.20
N CYS A 346 -8.70 -5.51 -12.79
CA CYS A 346 -8.63 -6.52 -13.85
C CYS A 346 -9.91 -6.50 -14.70
N ASP A 347 -9.72 -6.73 -15.99
CA ASP A 347 -10.77 -6.98 -16.98
C ASP A 347 -10.49 -8.28 -17.73
N GLY A 348 -11.53 -8.81 -18.37
CA GLY A 348 -11.51 -10.09 -19.08
C GLY A 348 -12.56 -11.07 -18.55
N THR A 349 -12.26 -12.35 -18.65
CA THR A 349 -13.18 -13.43 -18.31
C THR A 349 -12.71 -14.20 -17.07
N ALA A 350 -13.49 -15.19 -16.64
CA ALA A 350 -13.05 -16.13 -15.61
C ALA A 350 -11.76 -16.90 -15.98
N HIS A 351 -11.42 -16.98 -17.28
CA HIS A 351 -10.34 -17.82 -17.79
C HIS A 351 -9.10 -17.03 -18.22
N THR A 352 -9.29 -15.81 -18.73
CA THR A 352 -8.19 -14.97 -19.25
C THR A 352 -8.36 -13.51 -18.88
N THR A 353 -7.24 -12.81 -18.74
CA THR A 353 -7.21 -11.36 -18.59
C THR A 353 -7.28 -10.74 -19.98
N ASP A 354 -8.01 -9.65 -20.10
CA ASP A 354 -7.95 -8.75 -21.25
C ASP A 354 -7.00 -7.61 -20.88
N GLU A 355 -5.76 -7.68 -21.38
CA GLU A 355 -4.67 -6.80 -20.96
C GLU A 355 -4.93 -5.35 -21.36
N GLU A 356 -5.28 -5.10 -22.63
CA GLU A 356 -5.57 -3.75 -23.15
C GLU A 356 -6.72 -3.12 -22.38
N THR A 357 -7.84 -3.85 -22.22
CA THR A 357 -9.00 -3.36 -21.45
C THR A 357 -8.63 -3.11 -19.99
N SER A 358 -7.84 -3.99 -19.37
CA SER A 358 -7.40 -3.81 -17.97
C SER A 358 -6.58 -2.53 -17.79
N VAL A 359 -5.72 -2.19 -18.77
CA VAL A 359 -4.92 -0.97 -18.76
C VAL A 359 -5.80 0.27 -18.98
N SER A 360 -6.73 0.24 -19.95
CA SER A 360 -7.64 1.36 -20.21
C SER A 360 -8.57 1.65 -19.04
N GLU A 361 -9.17 0.62 -18.44
CA GLU A 361 -10.01 0.75 -17.24
C GLU A 361 -9.21 1.24 -16.02
N SER A 362 -7.94 0.84 -15.90
CA SER A 362 -7.08 1.29 -14.80
C SER A 362 -6.61 2.74 -14.99
N THR A 363 -6.44 3.18 -16.24
CA THR A 363 -6.20 4.60 -16.57
C THR A 363 -7.41 5.44 -16.16
N ARG A 364 -8.63 4.99 -16.47
CA ARG A 364 -9.87 5.65 -16.04
C ARG A 364 -10.06 5.60 -14.52
N LEU A 365 -9.70 4.50 -13.86
CA LEU A 365 -9.68 4.39 -12.40
C LEU A 365 -8.75 5.43 -11.77
N ALA A 366 -7.53 5.60 -12.30
CA ALA A 366 -6.60 6.60 -11.81
C ALA A 366 -7.17 8.03 -11.93
N GLY A 367 -7.84 8.34 -13.04
CA GLY A 367 -8.58 9.59 -13.20
C GLY A 367 -9.71 9.77 -12.16
N ALA A 368 -10.50 8.72 -11.94
CA ALA A 368 -11.58 8.73 -10.94
C ALA A 368 -11.09 8.90 -9.50
N LEU A 369 -9.96 8.29 -9.15
CA LEU A 369 -9.32 8.48 -7.85
C LEU A 369 -8.91 9.93 -7.66
N ARG A 370 -8.31 10.56 -8.68
CA ARG A 370 -7.94 11.98 -8.63
C ARG A 370 -9.15 12.90 -8.54
N SER A 371 -10.20 12.68 -9.34
CA SER A 371 -11.44 13.45 -9.24
C SER A 371 -12.08 13.36 -7.86
N SER A 372 -12.10 12.18 -7.26
CA SER A 372 -12.68 11.99 -5.92
C SER A 372 -11.82 12.59 -4.82
N PHE A 373 -10.49 12.52 -4.96
CA PHE A 373 -9.55 13.19 -4.07
C PHE A 373 -9.76 14.70 -4.10
N ASN A 374 -9.78 15.32 -5.28
CA ASN A 374 -10.00 16.75 -5.44
C ASN A 374 -11.34 17.17 -4.82
N LEU A 375 -12.42 16.45 -5.13
CA LEU A 375 -13.74 16.71 -4.56
C LEU A 375 -13.76 16.56 -3.04
N ALA A 376 -13.07 15.57 -2.49
CA ALA A 376 -12.99 15.38 -1.04
C ALA A 376 -12.24 16.52 -0.34
N ILE A 377 -11.15 17.02 -0.93
CA ILE A 377 -10.42 18.20 -0.43
C ILE A 377 -11.33 19.43 -0.46
N GLU A 378 -12.02 19.70 -1.59
CA GLU A 378 -12.96 20.81 -1.71
C GLU A 378 -14.04 20.77 -0.62
N ARG A 379 -14.59 19.58 -0.36
CA ARG A 379 -15.66 19.37 0.64
C ARG A 379 -15.14 19.53 2.07
N LEU A 380 -13.95 19.01 2.38
CA LEU A 380 -13.29 19.22 3.68
C LEU A 380 -13.07 20.71 3.95
N HIS A 381 -12.59 21.47 2.95
CA HIS A 381 -12.44 22.93 3.06
C HIS A 381 -13.77 23.66 3.23
N ALA A 382 -14.82 23.23 2.53
CA ALA A 382 -16.15 23.84 2.65
C ALA A 382 -16.74 23.70 4.07
N GLU A 383 -16.41 22.62 4.79
CA GLU A 383 -16.77 22.41 6.19
C GLU A 383 -15.77 23.07 7.19
N GLY A 384 -14.76 23.77 6.67
CA GLY A 384 -13.78 24.51 7.49
C GLY A 384 -12.66 23.65 8.09
N HIS A 385 -12.43 22.44 7.58
CA HIS A 385 -11.33 21.58 8.01
C HIS A 385 -10.04 21.92 7.26
N GLU A 386 -8.93 21.99 8.01
CA GLU A 386 -7.61 22.15 7.42
C GLU A 386 -7.18 20.84 6.75
N THR A 387 -6.58 20.92 5.57
CA THR A 387 -5.99 19.74 4.91
C THR A 387 -4.52 19.92 4.59
N GLY A 388 -3.93 21.10 4.74
CA GLY A 388 -2.58 21.39 4.24
C GLY A 388 -2.48 21.28 2.71
N ASP A 389 -1.24 21.13 2.21
CA ASP A 389 -0.91 21.01 0.79
C ASP A 389 -0.82 19.54 0.36
N LEU A 390 -1.97 18.85 0.39
CA LEU A 390 -2.04 17.44 0.02
C LEU A 390 -2.24 17.26 -1.49
N GLY A 391 -1.60 16.23 -2.01
CA GLY A 391 -1.83 15.73 -3.36
C GLY A 391 -2.13 14.24 -3.39
N LEU A 392 -2.29 13.71 -4.60
CA LEU A 392 -2.45 12.28 -4.87
C LEU A 392 -1.47 11.84 -5.97
N ALA A 393 -0.45 11.09 -5.57
CA ALA A 393 0.50 10.46 -6.48
C ALA A 393 -0.01 9.05 -6.83
N ILE A 394 -0.14 8.73 -8.12
CA ILE A 394 -0.68 7.43 -8.56
C ILE A 394 0.32 6.72 -9.46
N GLY A 395 0.50 5.41 -9.25
CA GLY A 395 1.32 4.55 -10.10
C GLY A 395 0.67 3.18 -10.28
N PHE A 396 0.73 2.63 -11.49
CA PHE A 396 0.21 1.30 -11.78
C PHE A 396 1.01 0.55 -12.85
N ASP A 397 1.03 -0.79 -12.78
CA ASP A 397 1.65 -1.65 -13.81
C ASP A 397 0.91 -2.99 -13.93
N LEU A 398 1.10 -3.65 -15.07
CA LEU A 398 0.41 -4.88 -15.49
C LEU A 398 1.33 -6.10 -15.39
N GLY A 399 0.80 -7.19 -14.81
CA GLY A 399 1.35 -8.53 -15.00
C GLY A 399 0.85 -9.53 -13.96
N PRO A 400 1.48 -10.71 -13.83
CA PRO A 400 1.01 -11.74 -12.93
C PRO A 400 1.14 -11.31 -11.47
N ILE A 401 0.07 -11.43 -10.69
CA ILE A 401 0.05 -11.09 -9.27
C ILE A 401 -0.57 -12.25 -8.49
N SER A 402 0.10 -12.70 -7.42
CA SER A 402 -0.47 -13.67 -6.48
C SER A 402 -0.99 -12.99 -5.22
N VAL A 403 -2.14 -13.43 -4.72
CA VAL A 403 -2.76 -12.96 -3.48
C VAL A 403 -3.04 -14.13 -2.55
N THR A 404 -2.61 -14.02 -1.30
CA THR A 404 -2.79 -15.06 -0.28
C THR A 404 -2.76 -14.48 1.15
N ARG A 405 -2.77 -15.35 2.16
CA ARG A 405 -2.41 -15.00 3.54
C ARG A 405 -1.27 -15.89 4.04
N LEU A 406 -0.18 -15.26 4.46
CA LEU A 406 1.02 -15.88 5.03
C LEU A 406 0.85 -16.12 6.52
N GLY A 407 1.62 -17.04 7.09
CA GLY A 407 1.69 -17.28 8.52
C GLY A 407 0.77 -18.38 9.04
N LYS A 408 0.81 -18.55 10.36
CA LYS A 408 0.07 -19.60 11.07
C LYS A 408 -1.42 -19.30 11.14
N LYS A 409 -2.26 -20.35 11.12
CA LYS A 409 -3.71 -20.23 11.35
C LYS A 409 -3.98 -19.47 12.67
N GLY A 410 -4.85 -18.47 12.62
CA GLY A 410 -5.15 -17.58 13.75
C GLY A 410 -4.35 -16.28 13.74
N ASP A 411 -3.21 -16.23 13.06
CA ASP A 411 -2.30 -15.08 13.05
C ASP A 411 -1.69 -14.83 11.66
N ARG A 412 -2.55 -14.93 10.64
CA ARG A 412 -2.13 -14.76 9.25
C ARG A 412 -2.20 -13.31 8.79
N ILE A 413 -1.24 -12.92 7.97
CA ILE A 413 -1.20 -11.62 7.29
C ILE A 413 -1.44 -11.76 5.80
N ARG A 414 -2.12 -10.79 5.20
CA ARG A 414 -2.36 -10.75 3.74
C ARG A 414 -1.09 -10.47 2.98
N CYS A 415 -0.96 -11.07 1.80
CA CYS A 415 0.15 -10.86 0.89
C CYS A 415 -0.38 -10.72 -0.54
N ALA A 416 0.11 -9.72 -1.26
CA ALA A 416 -0.11 -9.53 -2.69
C ALA A 416 1.25 -9.22 -3.29
N ILE A 417 1.74 -10.08 -4.19
CA ILE A 417 3.10 -10.01 -4.73
C ILE A 417 3.15 -10.25 -6.23
N GLY A 418 4.21 -9.74 -6.83
CA GLY A 418 4.58 -9.84 -8.23
C GLY A 418 5.53 -8.68 -8.55
N ARG A 419 6.33 -8.77 -9.61
CA ARG A 419 7.22 -7.69 -10.08
C ARG A 419 6.45 -6.38 -10.24
N LYS A 420 5.20 -6.50 -10.66
CA LYS A 420 4.29 -5.39 -10.98
C LYS A 420 3.66 -4.74 -9.75
N VAL A 421 3.67 -5.43 -8.61
CA VAL A 421 3.38 -4.81 -7.31
C VAL A 421 4.54 -3.90 -6.90
N LEU A 422 5.79 -4.30 -7.13
CA LEU A 422 6.96 -3.46 -6.82
C LEU A 422 7.08 -2.30 -7.81
N GLU A 423 6.88 -2.58 -9.10
CA GLU A 423 7.04 -1.55 -10.14
C GLU A 423 5.95 -0.47 -10.10
N SER A 424 4.70 -0.82 -9.77
CA SER A 424 3.63 0.18 -9.60
C SER A 424 3.92 1.15 -8.45
N GLU A 425 4.46 0.65 -7.33
CA GLU A 425 4.93 1.50 -6.23
C GLU A 425 6.12 2.37 -6.67
N ASN A 426 7.10 1.81 -7.40
CA ASN A 426 8.22 2.59 -7.96
C ASN A 426 7.73 3.72 -8.88
N ARG A 427 6.73 3.44 -9.73
CA ARG A 427 6.11 4.46 -10.58
C ARG A 427 5.42 5.54 -9.75
N GLN A 428 4.67 5.15 -8.73
CA GLN A 428 3.99 6.08 -7.84
C GLN A 428 4.98 6.99 -7.09
N CYS A 429 6.05 6.44 -6.53
CA CYS A 429 7.10 7.20 -5.87
C CYS A 429 7.82 8.19 -6.80
N GLY A 430 7.76 7.97 -8.12
CA GLY A 430 8.28 8.88 -9.15
C GLY A 430 7.32 10.01 -9.54
N CYS A 431 6.13 10.09 -8.93
CA CYS A 431 5.13 11.12 -9.14
C CYS A 431 5.15 12.16 -8.02
N SER A 432 4.88 13.41 -8.38
CA SER A 432 4.37 14.42 -7.43
C SER A 432 2.88 14.19 -7.14
N GLY A 433 2.32 14.92 -6.17
CA GLY A 433 0.90 14.89 -5.82
C GLY A 433 -0.10 15.24 -6.93
N THR A 434 0.33 15.68 -8.11
CA THR A 434 -0.55 15.92 -9.27
C THR A 434 -0.33 14.93 -10.40
N GLU A 435 0.60 13.99 -10.26
CA GLU A 435 1.04 13.11 -11.34
C GLU A 435 0.53 11.67 -11.20
N THR A 436 0.31 11.06 -12.35
CA THR A 436 -0.03 9.64 -12.51
C THR A 436 0.99 9.00 -13.47
N ALA A 437 1.57 7.88 -13.07
CA ALA A 437 2.54 7.14 -13.88
C ALA A 437 2.08 5.71 -14.20
N ILE A 438 2.52 5.23 -15.36
CA ILE A 438 2.25 3.88 -15.86
C ILE A 438 3.57 3.11 -15.98
N GLY A 439 3.58 1.84 -15.58
CA GLY A 439 4.72 0.96 -15.76
C GLY A 439 4.89 0.52 -17.21
N GLN A 440 6.07 0.01 -17.55
CA GLN A 440 6.40 -0.31 -18.94
C GLN A 440 5.49 -1.42 -19.52
N ALA A 441 5.16 -2.45 -18.73
CA ALA A 441 4.35 -3.55 -19.22
C ALA A 441 2.90 -3.10 -19.47
N ALA A 442 2.32 -2.31 -18.57
CA ALA A 442 1.01 -1.70 -18.80
C ALA A 442 1.04 -0.74 -20.00
N TYR A 443 2.09 0.06 -20.16
CA TYR A 443 2.23 0.96 -21.31
C TYR A 443 2.27 0.19 -22.64
N ASP A 444 3.02 -0.91 -22.70
CA ASP A 444 3.15 -1.71 -23.93
C ASP A 444 1.85 -2.43 -24.30
N ALA A 445 1.12 -2.93 -23.30
CA ALA A 445 -0.17 -3.60 -23.46
C ALA A 445 -1.36 -2.64 -23.65
N GLY A 446 -1.19 -1.34 -23.35
CA GLY A 446 -2.23 -0.34 -23.50
C GLY A 446 -2.57 -0.01 -24.96
N SER A 447 -3.78 0.51 -25.16
CA SER A 447 -4.22 1.02 -26.46
C SER A 447 -3.36 2.21 -26.92
N ASP A 448 -3.40 2.54 -28.21
CA ASP A 448 -2.70 3.71 -28.73
C ASP A 448 -3.13 5.01 -28.02
N ALA A 449 -4.38 5.06 -27.55
CA ALA A 449 -4.90 6.17 -26.77
C ALA A 449 -4.18 6.32 -25.42
N VAL A 450 -4.01 5.22 -24.68
CA VAL A 450 -3.25 5.19 -23.42
C VAL A 450 -1.80 5.59 -23.67
N LYS A 451 -1.16 5.02 -24.70
CA LYS A 451 0.24 5.34 -25.06
C LYS A 451 0.43 6.82 -25.37
N ASN A 452 -0.53 7.41 -26.10
CA ASN A 452 -0.51 8.84 -26.41
C ASN A 452 -0.69 9.71 -25.17
N LEU A 453 -1.60 9.34 -24.26
CA LEU A 453 -1.86 10.09 -23.02
C LEU A 453 -0.64 10.14 -22.10
N PHE A 454 0.00 9.01 -21.86
CA PHE A 454 1.17 8.94 -20.97
C PHE A 454 2.49 9.32 -21.66
N GLY A 455 2.54 9.24 -22.98
CA GLY A 455 3.69 9.57 -23.80
C GLY A 455 4.97 8.81 -23.43
N LYS A 456 6.11 9.27 -23.96
CA LYS A 456 7.42 8.64 -23.73
C LYS A 456 7.86 8.66 -22.26
N MET A 457 7.39 9.64 -21.50
CA MET A 457 7.69 9.78 -20.08
C MET A 457 6.93 8.77 -19.22
N ARG A 458 5.89 8.12 -19.76
CA ARG A 458 5.02 7.18 -19.03
C ARG A 458 4.42 7.83 -17.77
N LYS A 459 4.14 9.13 -17.85
CA LYS A 459 3.68 9.95 -16.74
C LYS A 459 2.92 11.18 -17.27
N VAL A 460 1.82 11.51 -16.62
CA VAL A 460 0.93 12.62 -16.98
C VAL A 460 0.49 13.35 -15.70
N ALA A 461 0.34 14.67 -15.77
CA ALA A 461 -0.12 15.50 -14.67
C ALA A 461 -1.61 15.86 -14.81
N ASN A 462 -2.28 16.11 -13.67
CA ASN A 462 -3.67 16.59 -13.59
C ASN A 462 -4.70 15.72 -14.35
N MET A 463 -4.41 14.43 -14.52
CA MET A 463 -5.31 13.49 -15.18
C MET A 463 -6.44 13.09 -14.23
N ASP A 464 -7.56 13.81 -14.33
CA ASP A 464 -8.81 13.50 -13.65
C ASP A 464 -9.69 12.54 -14.48
N TYR A 465 -10.90 12.24 -14.01
CA TYR A 465 -11.78 11.29 -14.68
C TYR A 465 -12.27 11.75 -16.06
N VAL A 466 -12.56 13.04 -16.22
CA VAL A 466 -13.04 13.60 -17.49
C VAL A 466 -11.89 13.58 -18.49
N GLU A 467 -10.71 14.05 -18.09
CA GLU A 467 -9.52 14.03 -18.93
C GLU A 467 -9.16 12.60 -19.36
N ALA A 468 -9.14 11.65 -18.42
CA ALA A 468 -8.85 10.25 -18.73
C ALA A 468 -9.88 9.63 -19.69
N THR A 469 -11.17 9.95 -19.53
CA THR A 469 -12.24 9.38 -20.35
C THR A 469 -12.27 10.00 -21.75
N GLU A 470 -12.20 11.33 -21.88
CA GLU A 470 -12.23 11.99 -23.18
C GLU A 470 -10.94 11.75 -23.97
N ALA A 471 -9.77 11.82 -23.34
CA ALA A 471 -8.49 11.55 -24.01
C ALA A 471 -8.43 10.14 -24.61
N LEU A 472 -8.99 9.15 -23.91
CA LEU A 472 -9.07 7.78 -24.41
C LEU A 472 -10.14 7.64 -25.52
N ALA A 473 -11.35 8.16 -25.28
CA ALA A 473 -12.47 8.00 -26.22
C ALA A 473 -12.23 8.71 -27.57
N ASP A 474 -11.64 9.90 -27.56
CA ASP A 474 -11.30 10.67 -28.77
C ASP A 474 -10.24 9.99 -29.64
N LYS A 475 -9.45 9.11 -29.03
CA LYS A 475 -8.41 8.31 -29.70
C LYS A 475 -8.83 6.87 -29.97
N GLY A 476 -10.12 6.57 -29.82
CA GLY A 476 -10.69 5.32 -30.29
C GLY A 476 -10.82 4.22 -29.24
N ASP A 477 -10.44 4.45 -27.99
CA ASP A 477 -10.49 3.43 -26.92
C ASP A 477 -11.93 3.00 -26.61
N GLU A 478 -12.22 1.70 -26.75
CA GLU A 478 -13.58 1.18 -26.64
C GLU A 478 -14.13 1.26 -25.21
N SER A 479 -13.29 1.01 -24.21
CA SER A 479 -13.62 1.16 -22.78
C SER A 479 -14.10 2.57 -22.46
N ALA A 480 -13.34 3.58 -22.91
CA ALA A 480 -13.70 4.97 -22.68
C ALA A 480 -14.89 5.44 -23.53
N LYS A 481 -15.01 4.99 -24.79
CA LYS A 481 -16.19 5.29 -25.63
C LYS A 481 -17.47 4.77 -24.99
N GLN A 482 -17.46 3.55 -24.47
CA GLN A 482 -18.62 2.97 -23.79
C GLN A 482 -18.98 3.78 -22.54
N ALA A 483 -17.99 4.12 -21.70
CA ALA A 483 -18.23 4.93 -20.52
C ALA A 483 -18.78 6.34 -20.86
N ARG A 484 -18.25 6.96 -21.92
CA ARG A 484 -18.72 8.24 -22.43
C ARG A 484 -20.16 8.15 -22.93
N ALA A 485 -20.48 7.13 -23.73
CA ALA A 485 -21.84 6.91 -24.21
C ALA A 485 -22.83 6.68 -23.06
N ASP A 486 -22.46 5.88 -22.05
CA ASP A 486 -23.26 5.62 -20.86
C ASP A 486 -23.55 6.91 -20.06
N ALA A 487 -22.56 7.83 -19.97
CA ALA A 487 -22.74 9.12 -19.32
C ALA A 487 -23.76 10.01 -20.06
N TYR A 488 -23.77 9.99 -21.40
CA TYR A 488 -24.70 10.77 -22.22
C TYR A 488 -26.09 10.13 -22.37
N ALA A 489 -26.21 8.81 -22.23
CA ALA A 489 -27.49 8.10 -22.28
C ALA A 489 -28.46 8.54 -21.17
N GLY A 490 -27.94 9.10 -20.06
CA GLY A 490 -28.74 9.69 -18.97
C GLY A 490 -29.13 11.16 -19.17
N SER A 491 -28.68 11.83 -20.24
CA SER A 491 -29.00 13.24 -20.52
C SER A 491 -30.11 13.34 -21.59
N PRO A 492 -31.31 13.87 -21.26
CA PRO A 492 -32.45 13.96 -22.20
C PRO A 492 -32.16 14.76 -23.48
N ALA A 493 -31.08 15.54 -23.53
CA ALA A 493 -30.80 16.47 -24.61
C ALA A 493 -30.15 15.85 -25.87
N ILE A 494 -29.60 14.62 -25.81
CA ILE A 494 -28.77 14.07 -26.91
C ILE A 494 -29.40 12.87 -27.65
N ILE A 495 -30.62 12.45 -27.30
CA ILE A 495 -31.36 11.42 -28.09
C ILE A 495 -31.78 11.94 -29.49
N ARG A 496 -31.47 13.21 -29.86
CA ARG A 496 -31.81 13.79 -31.17
C ARG A 496 -30.62 14.18 -32.06
N ALA A 497 -29.37 13.95 -31.67
CA ALA A 497 -28.22 14.35 -32.49
C ALA A 497 -27.61 13.22 -33.33
N ASP A 498 -27.88 11.95 -33.02
CA ASP A 498 -27.16 10.80 -33.62
C ASP A 498 -27.81 10.21 -34.90
N HIS A 499 -28.82 10.89 -35.45
CA HIS A 499 -29.31 10.65 -36.81
C HIS A 499 -29.03 11.85 -37.70
N ARG A 500 -27.74 12.11 -37.97
CA ARG A 500 -27.37 12.82 -39.21
C ARG A 500 -26.76 11.81 -40.16
N GLU A 501 -27.58 11.31 -41.08
CA GLU A 501 -27.08 10.78 -42.35
C GLU A 501 -26.20 11.86 -42.99
N VAL A 502 -24.89 11.59 -43.08
CA VAL A 502 -23.99 12.38 -43.90
C VAL A 502 -24.37 12.11 -45.35
N ARG A 503 -25.14 13.00 -45.97
CA ARG A 503 -25.38 12.96 -47.41
C ARG A 503 -24.22 13.66 -48.13
N PRO A 504 -23.64 13.04 -49.18
CA PRO A 504 -22.62 13.70 -49.98
C PRO A 504 -23.20 14.97 -50.63
N HIS A 505 -22.45 16.07 -50.57
CA HIS A 505 -22.80 17.29 -51.30
C HIS A 505 -22.85 17.00 -52.80
N ALA A 506 -24.04 17.14 -53.38
CA ALA A 506 -24.22 17.16 -54.83
C ALA A 506 -23.52 18.39 -55.42
N ASN A 507 -22.57 18.17 -56.31
CA ASN A 507 -22.03 19.20 -57.19
C ASN A 507 -23.11 19.57 -58.21
N ALA A 508 -23.71 20.75 -58.05
CA ALA A 508 -24.54 21.38 -59.06
C ALA A 508 -24.04 22.81 -59.31
N LYS A 509 -23.24 22.99 -60.37
CA LYS A 509 -23.16 24.20 -61.21
C LYS A 509 -22.78 23.73 -62.62
N THR A 510 -23.78 23.56 -63.48
CA THR A 510 -24.26 24.50 -64.52
C THR A 510 -23.26 24.71 -65.64
N ALA A 511 -23.71 24.29 -66.82
CA ALA A 511 -23.07 24.38 -68.12
C ALA A 511 -22.86 25.83 -68.60
N ASP A 512 -21.83 26.01 -69.42
CA ASP A 512 -21.79 27.00 -70.49
C ASP A 512 -21.23 26.33 -71.75
N HIS A 513 -21.92 26.63 -72.87
CA HIS A 513 -21.79 26.18 -74.28
C HIS A 513 -22.49 24.88 -74.71
#